data_AF-A0A529NIX6-F1
#
_entry.id   AF-A0A529NIX6-F1
#
_cell.length_a   1.000
_cell.length_b   1.000
_cell.length_c   1.000
_cell.angle_alpha   90.00
_cell.angle_beta   90.00
_cell.angle_gamma   90.00
#
_symmetry.space_group_name_H-M   'P 1'
#
loop_
_entity.id
_entity.type
_entity.pdbx_description
1 polymer ?
#
loop_
_entity_poly.entity_id
_entity_poly.type
_entity_poly.pdbx_seq_one_letter_code
_entity_poly.pdbx_strand_id
1 'polypeptide(L)'
;VCHMNLHKTFCIPHGGGGPGVGPIGVKAHLKPYLPGHVTEGSGHAVSAAPFGSASILPITWMYIRMMGASGLKQATETAIISANYVATRLGAHFPVLYKGRHGRVAHECILDTRVLKDSAGISVDDVAKRLIDYG
;
A
#
# COMPACT_ATOMS: atom_id res chain seq x y z
N VAL A 1 11.62 5.44 12.73
CA VAL A 1 12.04 4.72 11.50
C VAL A 1 10.78 4.29 10.77
N CYS A 2 10.78 4.28 9.43
CA CYS A 2 9.66 3.80 8.63
C CYS A 2 10.21 3.09 7.39
N HIS A 3 9.64 1.93 7.03
CA HIS A 3 9.89 1.32 5.73
C HIS A 3 8.82 1.78 4.74
N MET A 4 9.17 1.84 3.45
CA MET A 4 8.22 2.17 2.38
C MET A 4 8.09 1.00 1.42
N ASN A 5 6.87 0.60 1.07
CA ASN A 5 6.65 -0.39 0.01
C ASN A 5 6.71 0.32 -1.36
N LEU A 6 7.87 0.29 -2.03
CA LEU A 6 7.97 0.90 -3.36
C LEU A 6 7.07 0.21 -4.40
N HIS A 7 6.76 -1.06 -4.19
CA HIS A 7 5.85 -1.88 -5.00
C HIS A 7 4.36 -1.66 -4.71
N LYS A 8 4.03 -0.74 -3.80
CA LYS A 8 2.66 -0.30 -3.56
C LYS A 8 2.55 1.18 -3.89
N THR A 9 3.10 2.02 -3.03
CA THR A 9 2.93 3.48 -3.08
C THR A 9 3.67 4.12 -4.25
N PHE A 10 4.77 3.52 -4.70
CA PHE A 10 5.69 4.15 -5.66
C PHE A 10 5.88 3.33 -6.95
N CYS A 11 4.80 2.66 -7.36
CA CYS A 11 4.58 2.12 -8.70
C CYS A 11 5.50 0.99 -9.18
N ILE A 12 6.38 0.42 -8.35
CA ILE A 12 7.03 -0.84 -8.74
C ILE A 12 5.92 -1.91 -8.95
N PRO A 13 5.95 -2.68 -10.05
CA PRO A 13 4.89 -3.64 -10.35
C PRO A 13 4.85 -4.78 -9.32
N HIS A 14 3.65 -5.25 -8.97
CA HIS A 14 3.45 -6.34 -8.01
C HIS A 14 3.90 -7.71 -8.54
N GLY A 15 3.92 -7.91 -9.86
CA GLY A 15 4.49 -9.10 -10.52
C GLY A 15 3.96 -10.47 -10.07
N GLY A 16 2.73 -10.56 -9.55
CA GLY A 16 2.14 -11.82 -9.06
C GLY A 16 2.67 -12.29 -7.70
N GLY A 17 3.38 -11.42 -6.95
CA GLY A 17 3.97 -11.75 -5.64
C GLY A 17 5.37 -11.19 -5.40
N GLY A 18 5.89 -10.39 -6.34
CA GLY A 18 7.21 -9.77 -6.31
C GLY A 18 7.65 -9.37 -7.73
N PRO A 19 8.68 -8.53 -7.89
CA PRO A 19 9.62 -8.08 -6.86
C PRO A 19 9.13 -6.87 -6.05
N GLY A 20 9.78 -6.62 -4.91
CA GLY A 20 9.55 -5.43 -4.11
C GLY A 20 10.86 -4.87 -3.55
N VAL A 21 10.87 -3.55 -3.30
CA VAL A 21 11.93 -2.89 -2.53
C VAL A 21 11.32 -2.18 -1.33
N GLY A 22 11.96 -2.34 -0.17
CA GLY A 22 11.51 -1.80 1.12
C GLY A 22 12.54 -0.86 1.76
N PRO A 23 12.87 0.29 1.16
CA PRO A 23 13.84 1.22 1.76
C PRO A 23 13.32 1.75 3.09
N ILE A 24 14.24 2.02 4.01
CA ILE A 24 13.93 2.63 5.31
C ILE A 24 14.35 4.09 5.37
N GLY A 25 13.42 4.94 5.81
CA GLY A 25 13.71 6.31 6.25
C GLY A 25 13.95 6.32 7.76
N VAL A 26 15.07 6.90 8.19
CA VAL A 26 15.42 7.05 9.60
C VAL A 26 15.65 8.52 9.98
N LYS A 27 15.42 8.86 11.25
CA LYS A 27 15.85 10.17 11.79
C LYS A 27 17.36 10.15 12.03
N ALA A 28 17.99 11.33 12.09
CA ALA A 28 19.44 11.48 12.11
C ALA A 28 20.16 10.64 13.19
N HIS A 29 19.60 10.57 14.41
CA HIS A 29 20.18 9.79 15.50
C HIS A 29 20.23 8.27 15.24
N LEU A 30 19.46 7.77 14.27
CA LEU A 30 19.47 6.37 13.87
C LEU A 30 20.42 6.07 12.69
N LYS A 31 20.95 7.11 12.02
CA LYS A 31 21.82 6.95 10.84
C LYS A 31 23.04 6.05 11.12
N PRO A 32 23.75 6.14 12.26
CA PRO A 32 24.90 5.27 12.53
C PRO A 32 24.57 3.78 12.63
N TYR A 33 23.29 3.43 12.82
CA TYR A 33 22.82 2.05 12.96
C TYR A 33 22.15 1.51 11.68
N LEU A 34 22.25 2.24 10.55
CA LEU A 34 21.75 1.74 9.28
C LEU A 34 22.53 0.48 8.85
N PRO A 35 21.88 -0.48 8.18
CA PRO A 35 22.58 -1.57 7.53
C PRO A 35 23.64 -1.03 6.57
N GLY A 36 24.84 -1.61 6.62
CA GLY A 36 25.86 -1.41 5.58
C GLY A 36 25.97 -2.66 4.71
N HIS A 37 27.07 -2.79 3.98
CA HIS A 37 27.36 -4.01 3.22
C HIS A 37 28.79 -4.49 3.47
N VAL A 38 29.04 -5.79 3.25
CA VAL A 38 30.37 -6.40 3.45
C VAL A 38 31.44 -5.78 2.55
N THR A 39 31.05 -5.32 1.36
CA THR A 39 31.94 -4.58 0.43
C THR A 39 32.35 -3.21 0.94
N GLU A 40 31.66 -2.69 1.96
CA GLU A 40 31.93 -1.41 2.62
C GLU A 40 32.50 -1.61 4.04
N GLY A 41 32.89 -2.85 4.38
CA GLY A 41 33.45 -3.20 5.69
C GLY A 41 32.42 -3.34 6.82
N SER A 42 31.11 -3.36 6.50
CA SER A 42 30.05 -3.57 7.48
C SER A 42 29.70 -5.05 7.64
N GLY A 43 29.64 -5.52 8.88
CA GLY A 43 29.12 -6.86 9.23
C GLY A 43 27.60 -6.94 9.32
N HIS A 44 26.88 -5.85 9.07
CA HIS A 44 25.42 -5.74 9.29
C HIS A 44 24.62 -5.73 7.98
N ALA A 45 25.06 -6.50 6.99
CA ALA A 45 24.34 -6.62 5.72
C ALA A 45 23.02 -7.37 5.92
N VAL A 46 21.91 -6.76 5.46
CA VAL A 46 20.56 -7.36 5.49
C VAL A 46 20.09 -7.84 4.11
N SER A 47 20.93 -7.67 3.09
CA SER A 47 20.66 -8.07 1.71
C SER A 47 21.98 -8.45 1.04
N ALA A 48 21.93 -9.37 0.08
CA ALA A 48 23.11 -9.90 -0.61
C ALA A 48 23.81 -8.87 -1.54
N ALA A 49 23.07 -7.86 -1.99
CA ALA A 49 23.60 -6.73 -2.74
C ALA A 49 23.38 -5.44 -1.92
N PRO A 50 24.31 -4.46 -1.99
CA PRO A 50 24.28 -3.26 -1.14
C PRO A 50 23.01 -2.41 -1.29
N PHE A 51 22.38 -2.44 -2.47
CA PHE A 51 21.14 -1.70 -2.75
C PHE A 51 19.96 -2.63 -3.12
N GLY A 52 20.06 -3.92 -2.79
CA GLY A 52 19.05 -4.92 -3.16
C GLY A 52 18.81 -4.95 -4.68
N SER A 53 17.53 -4.99 -5.08
CA SER A 53 17.11 -4.99 -6.49
C SER A 53 17.24 -3.58 -7.12
N ALA A 54 18.47 -3.13 -7.32
CA ALA A 54 18.74 -1.75 -7.78
C ALA A 54 18.15 -1.42 -9.16
N SER A 55 18.04 -2.41 -10.05
CA SER A 55 17.56 -2.22 -11.44
C SER A 55 16.11 -1.72 -11.54
N ILE A 56 15.30 -1.90 -10.50
CA ILE A 56 13.89 -1.47 -10.48
C ILE A 56 13.66 -0.16 -9.72
N LEU A 57 14.67 0.39 -9.05
CA LEU A 57 14.60 1.71 -8.41
C LEU A 57 14.26 2.86 -9.38
N PRO A 58 14.70 2.85 -10.66
CA PRO A 58 14.31 3.86 -11.63
C PRO A 58 12.79 4.01 -11.81
N ILE A 59 11.98 2.97 -11.57
CA ILE A 59 10.51 3.04 -11.67
C ILE A 59 9.96 4.06 -10.66
N THR A 60 10.34 3.91 -9.39
CA THR A 60 9.97 4.85 -8.32
C THR A 60 10.55 6.24 -8.57
N TRP A 61 11.80 6.32 -9.02
CA TRP A 61 12.43 7.61 -9.35
C TRP A 61 11.63 8.34 -10.42
N MET A 62 11.27 7.65 -11.51
CA MET A 62 10.49 8.21 -12.62
C MET A 62 9.11 8.68 -12.13
N TYR A 63 8.40 7.87 -11.34
CA TYR A 63 7.11 8.25 -10.77
C TYR A 63 7.21 9.57 -9.97
N ILE A 64 8.14 9.65 -9.02
CA ILE A 64 8.33 10.85 -8.19
C ILE A 64 8.67 12.07 -9.05
N ARG A 65 9.57 11.90 -10.03
CA ARG A 65 10.04 12.99 -10.89
C ARG A 65 8.98 13.50 -11.85
N MET A 66 8.17 12.61 -12.42
CA MET A 66 7.10 12.99 -13.37
C MET A 66 5.89 13.59 -12.65
N MET A 67 5.52 13.07 -11.48
CA MET A 67 4.40 13.62 -10.71
C MET A 67 4.73 14.98 -10.08
N GLY A 68 5.97 15.15 -9.61
CA GLY A 68 6.36 16.31 -8.82
C GLY A 68 5.57 16.42 -7.51
N ALA A 69 5.83 17.47 -6.73
CA ALA A 69 5.19 17.63 -5.42
C ALA A 69 3.66 17.79 -5.51
N SER A 70 3.18 18.56 -6.49
CA SER A 70 1.74 18.78 -6.71
C SER A 70 1.04 17.49 -7.15
N GLY A 71 1.61 16.75 -8.10
CA GLY A 71 1.02 15.48 -8.55
C GLY A 71 1.01 14.42 -7.46
N LEU A 72 2.06 14.32 -6.63
CA LEU A 72 2.09 13.39 -5.49
C LEU A 72 1.01 13.72 -4.44
N LYS A 73 0.82 15.03 -4.15
CA LYS A 73 -0.28 15.48 -3.29
C LYS A 73 -1.64 15.11 -3.89
N GLN A 74 -1.85 15.43 -5.16
CA GLN A 74 -3.11 15.13 -5.84
C GLN A 74 -3.40 13.62 -5.92
N ALA A 75 -2.38 12.78 -6.16
CA ALA A 75 -2.54 11.32 -6.16
C ALA A 75 -3.05 10.81 -4.80
N THR A 76 -2.52 11.36 -3.70
CA THR A 76 -2.96 11.02 -2.33
C THR A 76 -4.38 11.49 -2.06
N GLU A 77 -4.71 12.73 -2.44
CA GLU A 77 -6.06 13.29 -2.30
C GLU A 77 -7.09 12.46 -3.08
N THR A 78 -6.77 12.11 -4.32
CA THR A 78 -7.62 11.26 -5.17
C THR A 78 -7.80 9.87 -4.59
N ALA A 79 -6.75 9.23 -4.05
CA ALA A 79 -6.87 7.92 -3.40
C ALA A 79 -7.87 7.95 -2.23
N ILE A 80 -7.80 8.98 -1.39
CA ILE A 80 -8.71 9.16 -0.25
C ILE A 80 -10.15 9.44 -0.73
N ILE A 81 -10.32 10.31 -1.72
CA ILE A 81 -11.65 10.66 -2.25
C ILE A 81 -12.30 9.43 -2.91
N SER A 82 -11.57 8.68 -3.72
CA SER A 82 -12.06 7.46 -4.36
C SER A 82 -12.53 6.42 -3.34
N ALA A 83 -11.76 6.20 -2.27
CA ALA A 83 -12.16 5.26 -1.21
C ALA A 83 -13.43 5.74 -0.47
N ASN A 84 -13.54 7.04 -0.18
CA ASN A 84 -14.75 7.59 0.46
C ASN A 84 -15.97 7.57 -0.46
N TYR A 85 -15.79 7.73 -1.78
CA TYR A 85 -16.86 7.57 -2.76
C TYR A 85 -17.41 6.14 -2.74
N VAL A 86 -16.54 5.13 -2.80
CA VAL A 86 -16.93 3.70 -2.71
C VAL A 86 -17.63 3.41 -1.38
N ALA A 87 -17.05 3.83 -0.26
CA ALA A 87 -17.62 3.64 1.07
C ALA A 87 -19.02 4.29 1.21
N THR A 88 -19.23 5.47 0.62
CA THR A 88 -20.53 6.15 0.62
C THR A 88 -21.56 5.43 -0.26
N ARG A 89 -21.16 5.05 -1.48
CA ARG A 89 -22.03 4.35 -2.43
C ARG A 89 -22.50 2.99 -1.93
N LEU A 90 -21.64 2.26 -1.24
CA LEU A 90 -21.92 0.91 -0.76
C LEU A 90 -22.47 0.88 0.68
N GLY A 91 -22.33 1.97 1.44
CA GLY A 91 -22.63 2.02 2.87
C GLY A 91 -24.08 1.71 3.28
N ALA A 92 -25.04 1.87 2.36
CA ALA A 92 -26.44 1.50 2.60
C ALA A 92 -26.70 -0.01 2.43
N HIS A 93 -25.84 -0.72 1.71
CA HIS A 93 -25.95 -2.14 1.42
C HIS A 93 -25.03 -2.98 2.31
N PHE A 94 -23.81 -2.47 2.54
CA PHE A 94 -22.79 -3.10 3.37
C PHE A 94 -22.29 -2.07 4.38
N PRO A 95 -22.50 -2.29 5.69
CA PRO A 95 -21.97 -1.39 6.70
C PRO A 95 -20.45 -1.24 6.56
N VAL A 96 -19.96 -0.01 6.62
CA VAL A 96 -18.52 0.26 6.64
C VAL A 96 -18.03 0.09 8.09
N LEU A 97 -17.19 -0.91 8.33
CA LEU A 97 -16.87 -1.41 9.66
C LEU A 97 -16.14 -0.39 10.55
N TYR A 98 -15.22 0.37 9.97
CA TYR A 98 -14.44 1.39 10.69
C TYR A 98 -14.45 2.72 9.94
N LYS A 99 -14.63 3.81 10.69
CA LYS A 99 -14.58 5.19 10.19
C LYS A 99 -13.80 6.05 11.18
N GLY A 100 -13.12 7.08 10.70
CA GLY A 100 -12.48 8.09 11.54
C GLY A 100 -13.50 9.00 12.24
N ARG A 101 -12.99 9.93 13.05
CA ARG A 101 -13.78 10.86 13.89
C ARG A 101 -14.90 11.62 13.15
N HIS A 102 -14.73 11.87 11.85
CA HIS A 102 -15.69 12.60 11.02
C HIS A 102 -16.42 11.70 10.01
N GLY A 103 -16.54 10.40 10.28
CA GLY A 103 -17.29 9.46 9.44
C GLY A 103 -16.63 9.15 8.09
N ARG A 104 -15.35 9.49 7.92
CA ARG A 104 -14.58 9.27 6.70
C ARG A 104 -13.56 8.14 6.87
N VAL A 105 -13.23 7.50 5.76
CA VAL A 105 -12.15 6.50 5.66
C VAL A 105 -10.89 7.15 5.10
N ALA A 106 -9.76 6.44 5.15
CA ALA A 106 -8.51 6.87 4.53
C ALA A 106 -8.48 6.48 3.04
N HIS A 107 -7.43 5.78 2.60
CA HIS A 107 -7.27 5.32 1.21
C HIS A 107 -7.90 3.94 0.95
N GLU A 108 -8.54 3.34 1.95
CA GLU A 108 -9.21 2.04 1.88
C GLU A 108 -10.37 2.00 2.88
N CYS A 109 -11.28 1.03 2.73
CA CYS A 109 -12.38 0.79 3.64
C CYS A 109 -12.67 -0.71 3.79
N ILE A 110 -13.31 -1.09 4.89
CA ILE A 110 -13.76 -2.46 5.14
C ILE A 110 -15.29 -2.48 5.08
N LEU A 111 -15.83 -3.27 4.16
CA LEU A 111 -17.26 -3.54 4.05
C LEU A 111 -17.60 -4.79 4.86
N ASP A 112 -18.54 -4.68 5.78
CA ASP A 112 -18.93 -5.78 6.65
C ASP A 112 -19.92 -6.72 5.94
N THR A 113 -19.41 -7.82 5.40
CA THR A 113 -20.22 -8.85 4.73
C THR A 113 -20.80 -9.88 5.68
N ARG A 114 -20.50 -9.83 6.99
CA ARG A 114 -21.04 -10.79 7.98
C ARG A 114 -22.56 -10.72 8.07
N VAL A 115 -23.14 -9.56 7.79
CA VAL A 115 -24.60 -9.36 7.69
C VAL A 115 -25.25 -10.28 6.64
N LEU A 116 -24.53 -10.66 5.59
CA LEU A 116 -25.01 -11.61 4.57
C LEU A 116 -24.95 -13.05 5.05
N LYS A 117 -23.97 -13.38 5.89
CA LYS A 117 -23.85 -14.72 6.48
C LYS A 117 -25.04 -15.01 7.38
N ASP A 118 -25.39 -14.04 8.23
CA ASP A 118 -26.49 -14.19 9.18
C ASP A 118 -27.86 -14.18 8.51
N SER A 119 -28.04 -13.41 7.43
CA SER A 119 -29.34 -13.27 6.74
C SER A 119 -29.58 -14.29 5.62
N ALA A 120 -28.52 -14.74 4.94
CA ALA A 120 -28.62 -15.54 3.72
C ALA A 120 -27.61 -16.71 3.64
N GLY A 121 -26.82 -16.94 4.69
CA GLY A 121 -25.80 -18.00 4.71
C GLY A 121 -24.60 -17.74 3.78
N ILE A 122 -24.48 -16.54 3.21
CA ILE A 122 -23.43 -16.18 2.24
C ILE A 122 -22.15 -15.80 2.97
N SER A 123 -21.05 -16.46 2.64
CA SER A 123 -19.72 -16.18 3.18
C SER A 123 -18.98 -15.09 2.41
N VAL A 124 -17.87 -14.61 2.97
CA VAL A 124 -16.98 -13.67 2.28
C VAL A 124 -16.36 -14.29 1.02
N ASP A 125 -16.12 -15.61 1.02
CA ASP A 125 -15.58 -16.32 -0.14
C ASP A 125 -16.62 -16.37 -1.27
N ASP A 126 -17.90 -16.57 -0.96
CA ASP A 126 -18.96 -16.55 -1.99
C ASP A 126 -19.02 -15.18 -2.68
N VAL A 127 -18.94 -14.09 -1.90
CA VAL A 127 -18.87 -12.72 -2.46
C VAL A 127 -17.60 -12.56 -3.30
N ALA A 128 -16.44 -12.95 -2.79
CA ALA A 128 -15.16 -12.80 -3.47
C ALA A 128 -15.10 -13.60 -4.78
N LYS A 129 -15.62 -14.84 -4.80
CA LYS A 129 -15.68 -15.67 -6.00
C LYS A 129 -16.73 -15.18 -6.98
N ARG A 130 -17.88 -14.69 -6.51
CA ARG A 130 -18.89 -14.10 -7.39
C ARG A 130 -18.42 -12.82 -8.06
N LEU A 131 -17.58 -12.02 -7.42
CA LEU A 131 -16.97 -10.83 -8.05
C LEU A 131 -16.17 -11.19 -9.31
N ILE A 132 -15.56 -12.37 -9.39
CA ILE A 132 -14.83 -12.84 -10.58
C ILE A 132 -15.74 -12.86 -11.81
N ASP A 133 -17.01 -13.22 -11.64
CA ASP A 133 -18.00 -13.24 -12.73
C ASP A 133 -18.34 -11.82 -13.25
N TYR A 134 -17.98 -10.78 -12.51
CA TYR A 134 -18.18 -9.37 -12.85
C TYR A 134 -16.89 -8.68 -13.35
N GLY A 135 -15.79 -9.41 -13.47
CA GLY A 135 -14.47 -8.91 -13.93
C GLY A 135 -13.58 -8.36 -12.81
#